data_AF-A0AAW2WQ44-F1
#
_entry.id   AF-A0AAW2WQ44-F1
#
_cell.length_a   1.000
_cell.length_b   1.000
_cell.length_c   1.000
_cell.angle_alpha   90.00
_cell.angle_beta   90.00
_cell.angle_gamma   90.00
#
_symmetry.space_group_name_H-M   'P 1'
#
loop_
_entity.id
_entity.type
_entity.pdbx_description
1 polymer ?
#
loop_
_entity_poly.entity_id
_entity_poly.type
_entity_poly.pdbx_seq_one_letter_code
_entity_poly.pdbx_strand_id
1 'polypeptide(L)'
;MRYTELLLGVITPFYAVKIKGISIGGLMLDIPPETWNLTGQGGAIIDSGSSLTGLTQKAYQPVMAALQLSLLNFKNLNLDIGPLEYCFNSTGFDESMVPRLVFHFEDGASFKPPVKSYVIDAAPGVKCLGFVSLPWPGASVIGNIMQQNHLWEFDLANGRLGFATSSCI
;
A
#
# COMPACT_ATOMS: atom_id res chain seq x y z
N MET A 1 -18.23 -2.56 -9.22
CA MET A 1 -17.20 -1.55 -8.91
C MET A 1 -17.45 -1.01 -7.51
N ARG A 2 -16.39 -0.65 -6.77
CA ARG A 2 -16.48 0.05 -5.48
C ARG A 2 -16.04 1.48 -5.67
N TYR A 3 -16.52 2.40 -4.84
CA TYR A 3 -16.18 3.81 -4.92
C TYR A 3 -15.71 4.33 -3.57
N THR A 4 -14.80 5.27 -3.62
CA THR A 4 -14.45 6.12 -2.47
C THR A 4 -14.41 7.59 -2.87
N GLU A 5 -14.48 8.49 -1.89
CA GLU A 5 -14.31 9.94 -2.09
C GLU A 5 -12.92 10.26 -2.66
N LEU A 6 -12.90 11.03 -3.76
CA LEU A 6 -11.70 11.58 -4.39
C LEU A 6 -11.62 13.07 -4.12
N LEU A 7 -10.51 13.50 -3.55
CA LEU A 7 -10.28 14.88 -3.16
C LEU A 7 -9.23 15.52 -4.07
N LEU A 8 -9.64 16.61 -4.73
CA LEU A 8 -8.77 17.42 -5.58
C LEU A 8 -8.40 18.71 -4.85
N GLY A 9 -7.19 19.22 -5.09
CA GLY A 9 -6.73 20.51 -4.57
C GLY A 9 -6.32 20.52 -3.09
N VAL A 10 -6.53 19.42 -2.34
CA VAL A 10 -6.11 19.30 -0.95
C VAL A 10 -4.61 18.97 -0.84
N ILE A 11 -4.12 18.07 -1.70
CA ILE A 11 -2.69 17.79 -1.87
C ILE A 11 -2.34 18.03 -3.34
N THR A 12 -2.10 19.27 -3.74
CA THR A 12 -1.86 19.62 -5.14
C THR A 12 -0.48 19.15 -5.62
N PRO A 13 -0.32 18.55 -6.82
CA PRO A 13 -1.33 18.31 -7.87
C PRO A 13 -1.95 16.90 -7.87
N PHE A 14 -2.03 16.23 -6.72
CA PHE A 14 -2.32 14.81 -6.62
C PHE A 14 -3.79 14.46 -6.35
N TYR A 15 -4.11 13.18 -6.58
CA TYR A 15 -5.39 12.56 -6.29
C TYR A 15 -5.42 12.04 -4.85
N ALA A 16 -5.98 12.82 -3.93
CA ALA A 16 -6.03 12.47 -2.52
C ALA A 16 -7.26 11.59 -2.18
N VAL A 17 -7.09 10.68 -1.23
CA VAL A 17 -8.13 9.77 -0.73
C VAL A 17 -8.13 9.77 0.81
N LYS A 18 -9.30 9.53 1.40
CA LYS A 18 -9.44 9.45 2.86
C LYS A 18 -9.25 8.01 3.35
N ILE A 19 -8.08 7.73 3.93
CA ILE A 19 -7.80 6.44 4.56
C ILE A 19 -8.20 6.49 6.03
N LYS A 20 -8.95 5.48 6.47
CA LYS A 20 -9.25 5.23 7.89
C LYS A 20 -8.10 4.48 8.57
N GLY A 21 -7.49 3.55 7.86
CA GLY A 21 -6.40 2.73 8.38
C GLY A 21 -6.06 1.55 7.48
N ILE A 22 -5.12 0.73 7.94
CA ILE A 22 -4.66 -0.48 7.27
C ILE A 22 -4.88 -1.66 8.19
N SER A 23 -5.41 -2.76 7.64
CA SER A 23 -5.46 -4.04 8.36
C SER A 23 -4.63 -5.10 7.67
N ILE A 24 -4.01 -5.97 8.45
CA ILE A 24 -3.28 -7.15 7.96
C ILE A 24 -3.83 -8.39 8.66
N GLY A 25 -4.21 -9.41 7.87
CA GLY A 25 -4.79 -10.64 8.42
C GLY A 25 -6.12 -10.42 9.14
N GLY A 26 -6.84 -9.36 8.81
CA GLY A 26 -8.09 -8.96 9.46
C GLY A 26 -7.93 -8.13 10.73
N LEU A 27 -6.71 -7.91 11.22
CA LEU A 27 -6.43 -7.07 12.38
C LEU A 27 -6.12 -5.64 11.93
N MET A 28 -6.87 -4.67 12.42
CA MET A 28 -6.58 -3.25 12.21
C MET A 28 -5.28 -2.89 12.93
N LEU A 29 -4.33 -2.29 12.21
CA LEU A 29 -3.06 -1.87 12.79
C LEU A 29 -3.25 -0.61 13.63
N ASP A 30 -2.49 -0.49 14.70
CA ASP A 30 -2.42 0.72 15.53
C ASP A 30 -1.55 1.77 14.82
N ILE A 31 -2.18 2.54 13.93
CA ILE A 31 -1.57 3.65 13.20
C ILE A 31 -2.19 4.94 13.73
N PRO A 32 -1.39 5.92 14.22
CA PRO A 32 -1.93 7.15 14.78
C PRO A 32 -2.86 7.86 13.79
N PRO A 33 -4.10 8.24 14.16
CA PRO A 33 -5.09 8.78 13.23
C PRO A 33 -4.63 10.03 12.46
N GLU A 34 -3.76 10.84 13.06
CA GLU A 34 -3.19 12.02 12.41
C GLU A 34 -2.38 11.69 11.17
N THR A 35 -1.89 10.44 11.05
CA THR A 35 -1.19 9.93 9.86
C THR A 35 -2.03 10.08 8.60
N TRP A 36 -3.35 9.99 8.72
CA TRP A 36 -4.30 10.04 7.62
C TRP A 36 -4.98 11.41 7.47
N ASN A 37 -4.65 12.37 8.34
CA ASN A 37 -5.31 13.67 8.36
C ASN A 37 -4.82 14.57 7.21
N LEU A 38 -5.67 14.71 6.19
CA LEU A 38 -5.45 15.52 4.99
C LEU A 38 -5.43 17.03 5.22
N THR A 39 -6.08 17.54 6.27
CA THR A 39 -6.03 18.98 6.62
C THR A 39 -4.84 19.31 7.51
N GLY A 40 -4.07 18.30 7.90
CA GLY A 40 -2.91 18.42 8.77
C GLY A 40 -1.62 18.08 8.04
N GLN A 41 -0.83 17.22 8.68
CA GLN A 41 0.51 16.84 8.26
C GLN A 41 0.55 15.47 7.54
N GLY A 42 -0.62 14.89 7.27
CA GLY A 42 -0.75 13.52 6.77
C GLY A 42 -1.58 13.42 5.51
N GLY A 43 -2.18 12.24 5.33
CA GLY A 43 -3.04 11.93 4.20
C GLY A 43 -2.49 10.82 3.31
N ALA A 44 -3.24 10.50 2.27
CA ALA A 44 -2.86 9.50 1.29
C ALA A 44 -3.25 9.95 -0.12
N ILE A 45 -2.41 9.61 -1.09
CA ILE A 45 -2.67 9.81 -2.52
C ILE A 45 -2.61 8.48 -3.27
N ILE A 46 -3.31 8.44 -4.41
CA ILE A 46 -3.18 7.38 -5.42
C ILE A 46 -2.30 7.91 -6.54
N ASP A 47 -1.17 7.26 -6.80
CA ASP A 47 -0.20 7.72 -7.79
C ASP A 47 0.40 6.56 -8.58
N SER A 48 -0.02 6.41 -9.83
CA SER A 48 0.55 5.42 -10.76
C SER A 48 1.92 5.84 -11.29
N GLY A 49 2.36 7.08 -11.09
CA GLY A 49 3.71 7.56 -11.41
C GLY A 49 4.78 7.06 -10.44
N SER A 50 4.38 6.61 -9.25
CA SER A 50 5.26 5.98 -8.26
C SER A 50 5.19 4.47 -8.34
N SER A 51 6.29 3.78 -8.63
CA SER A 51 6.29 2.31 -8.76
C SER A 51 5.88 1.59 -7.47
N LEU A 52 6.50 1.97 -6.35
CA LEU A 52 6.30 1.37 -5.02
C LEU A 52 5.29 2.16 -4.19
N THR A 53 4.68 1.50 -3.21
CA THR A 53 3.89 2.19 -2.20
C THR A 53 4.80 2.80 -1.16
N GLY A 54 4.70 4.12 -0.99
CA GLY A 54 5.38 4.84 0.07
C GLY A 54 4.43 5.04 1.24
N LEU A 55 4.83 4.64 2.44
CA LEU A 55 4.07 4.93 3.66
C LEU A 55 4.87 5.90 4.50
N THR A 56 4.22 6.89 5.08
CA THR A 56 4.89 7.72 6.11
C THR A 56 5.38 6.83 7.24
N GLN A 57 6.47 7.22 7.90
CA GLN A 57 7.12 6.38 8.90
C GLN A 57 6.15 5.82 9.97
N LYS A 58 5.13 6.59 10.36
CA LYS A 58 4.08 6.17 11.30
C LYS A 58 3.23 5.00 10.81
N ALA A 59 2.96 4.90 9.51
CA ALA A 59 2.24 3.76 8.91
C ALA A 59 3.20 2.66 8.43
N TYR A 60 4.40 3.02 7.96
CA TYR A 60 5.41 2.10 7.45
C TYR A 60 5.81 1.05 8.50
N GLN A 61 6.17 1.51 9.71
CA GLN A 61 6.66 0.64 10.78
C GLN A 61 5.69 -0.48 11.17
N PRO A 62 4.41 -0.20 11.52
CA PRO A 62 3.47 -1.27 11.88
C PRO A 62 3.12 -2.19 10.69
N VAL A 63 3.07 -1.67 9.45
CA VAL A 63 2.83 -2.49 8.26
C VAL A 63 3.98 -3.46 8.02
N MET A 64 5.22 -2.96 8.04
CA MET A 64 6.40 -3.80 7.84
C MET A 64 6.53 -4.84 8.95
N ALA A 65 6.37 -4.45 10.21
CA ALA A 65 6.43 -5.38 11.34
C ALA A 65 5.41 -6.52 11.19
N ALA A 66 4.15 -6.20 10.86
CA ALA A 66 3.11 -7.20 10.71
C ALA A 66 3.36 -8.16 9.53
N LEU A 67 3.90 -7.68 8.41
CA LEU A 67 4.22 -8.55 7.26
C LEU A 67 5.45 -9.42 7.50
N GLN A 68 6.49 -8.87 8.11
CA GLN A 68 7.74 -9.59 8.40
C GLN A 68 7.52 -10.81 9.31
N LEU A 69 6.53 -10.77 10.21
CA LEU A 69 6.18 -11.92 11.06
C LEU A 69 5.80 -13.17 10.24
N SER A 70 5.16 -12.99 9.09
CA SER A 70 4.81 -14.10 8.19
C SER A 70 5.99 -14.64 7.38
N LEU A 71 7.12 -13.93 7.39
CA LEU A 71 8.29 -14.20 6.56
C LEU A 71 9.52 -14.67 7.36
N LEU A 72 9.40 -14.84 8.68
CA LEU A 72 10.52 -15.23 9.56
C LEU A 72 11.16 -16.58 9.20
N ASN A 73 10.42 -17.47 8.54
CA ASN A 73 10.93 -18.77 8.09
C ASN A 73 11.79 -18.68 6.82
N PHE A 74 11.80 -17.53 6.15
CA PHE A 74 12.64 -17.29 4.98
C PHE A 74 13.94 -16.61 5.38
N LYS A 75 15.02 -16.98 4.71
CA LYS A 75 16.32 -16.33 4.92
C LYS A 75 16.24 -14.89 4.43
N ASN A 76 16.27 -13.93 5.36
CA ASN A 76 16.44 -12.51 5.04
C ASN A 76 17.77 -12.30 4.29
N LEU A 77 17.71 -11.52 3.22
CA LEU A 77 18.82 -11.16 2.36
C LEU A 77 19.02 -9.66 2.49
N ASN A 78 20.11 -9.26 3.16
CA ASN A 78 20.53 -7.86 3.22
C ASN A 78 21.16 -7.47 1.87
N LEU A 79 20.31 -7.17 0.90
CA LEU A 79 20.71 -6.81 -0.46
C LEU A 79 20.47 -5.31 -0.69
N ASP A 80 21.36 -4.68 -1.43
CA ASP A 80 21.18 -3.31 -1.90
C ASP A 80 20.31 -3.32 -3.17
N ILE A 81 18.99 -3.44 -3.00
CA ILE A 81 18.00 -3.43 -4.08
C ILE A 81 17.17 -2.14 -3.99
N GLY A 82 17.82 -1.02 -4.30
CA GLY A 82 17.19 0.29 -4.29
C GLY A 82 16.59 0.62 -2.91
N PRO A 83 15.33 1.09 -2.83
CA PRO A 83 14.74 1.53 -1.56
C PRO A 83 14.07 0.40 -0.75
N LEU A 84 14.23 -0.88 -1.14
CA LEU A 84 13.57 -2.01 -0.50
C LEU A 84 14.36 -2.48 0.73
N GLU A 85 13.76 -2.40 1.92
CA GLU A 85 14.47 -2.71 3.18
C GLU A 85 14.41 -4.19 3.58
N TYR A 86 13.42 -4.95 3.10
CA TYR A 86 13.23 -6.35 3.50
C TYR A 86 13.07 -7.26 2.28
N CYS A 87 14.11 -8.05 2.03
CA CYS A 87 14.17 -9.03 0.96
C CYS A 87 14.50 -10.41 1.52
N PHE A 88 14.03 -11.47 0.89
CA PHE A 88 14.24 -12.83 1.37
C PHE A 88 14.40 -13.82 0.22
N ASN A 89 15.04 -14.94 0.51
CA ASN A 89 15.14 -16.05 -0.43
C ASN A 89 13.75 -16.67 -0.64
N SER A 90 13.26 -16.68 -1.87
CA SER A 90 11.90 -17.11 -2.20
C SER A 90 11.74 -18.62 -2.39
N THR A 91 12.77 -19.43 -2.09
CA THR A 91 12.68 -20.89 -2.18
C THR A 91 11.60 -21.42 -1.23
N GLY A 92 10.60 -22.11 -1.79
CA GLY A 92 9.47 -22.63 -1.01
C GLY A 92 8.46 -21.57 -0.56
N PHE A 93 8.53 -20.35 -1.09
CA PHE A 93 7.56 -19.30 -0.81
C PHE A 93 6.21 -19.60 -1.47
N ASP A 94 5.13 -19.45 -0.69
CA ASP A 94 3.74 -19.53 -1.13
C ASP A 94 3.00 -18.26 -0.67
N GLU A 95 2.29 -17.60 -1.59
CA GLU A 95 1.54 -16.37 -1.29
C GLU A 95 0.48 -16.57 -0.20
N SER A 96 -0.07 -17.78 -0.04
CA SER A 96 -1.05 -18.10 1.00
C SER A 96 -0.51 -17.96 2.42
N MET A 97 0.81 -17.97 2.59
CA MET A 97 1.46 -17.75 3.89
C MET A 97 1.41 -16.28 4.33
N VAL A 98 1.20 -15.36 3.38
CA VAL A 98 1.23 -13.93 3.64
C VAL A 98 -0.18 -13.43 4.01
N PRO A 99 -0.34 -12.76 5.16
CA PRO A 99 -1.63 -12.24 5.57
C PRO A 99 -2.13 -11.17 4.58
N ARG A 100 -3.45 -11.14 4.36
CA ARG A 100 -4.08 -10.18 3.45
C ARG A 100 -3.97 -8.76 3.99
N LEU A 101 -3.43 -7.86 3.18
CA LEU A 101 -3.42 -6.43 3.43
C LEU A 101 -4.68 -5.76 2.88
N VAL A 102 -5.24 -4.82 3.63
CA VAL A 102 -6.41 -4.04 3.23
C VAL A 102 -6.22 -2.58 3.61
N PHE A 103 -6.39 -1.69 2.64
CA PHE A 103 -6.59 -0.26 2.89
C PHE A 103 -8.08 0.00 3.11
N HIS A 104 -8.42 0.58 4.26
CA HIS A 104 -9.80 0.96 4.59
C HIS A 104 -9.97 2.44 4.35
N PHE A 105 -10.95 2.81 3.54
CA PHE A 105 -11.33 4.21 3.33
C PHE A 105 -12.34 4.67 4.38
N GLU A 106 -12.42 5.98 4.64
CA GLU A 106 -13.32 6.54 5.67
C GLU A 106 -14.80 6.28 5.39
N ASP A 107 -15.19 6.26 4.12
CA ASP A 107 -16.57 5.99 3.67
C ASP A 107 -16.96 4.50 3.71
N GLY A 108 -16.07 3.63 4.19
CA GLY A 108 -16.31 2.19 4.32
C GLY A 108 -15.93 1.37 3.09
N ALA A 109 -15.48 2.01 1.99
CA ALA A 109 -14.86 1.26 0.92
C ALA A 109 -13.56 0.60 1.41
N SER A 110 -13.18 -0.51 0.79
CA SER A 110 -11.91 -1.17 1.12
C SER A 110 -11.23 -1.70 -0.13
N PHE A 111 -9.96 -1.34 -0.26
CA PHE A 111 -9.07 -1.78 -1.32
C PHE A 111 -8.20 -2.94 -0.83
N LYS A 112 -8.21 -4.04 -1.59
CA LYS A 112 -7.64 -5.34 -1.22
C LYS A 112 -6.64 -5.81 -2.27
N PRO A 113 -5.41 -5.26 -2.29
CA PRO A 113 -4.40 -5.68 -3.26
C PRO A 113 -4.09 -7.19 -3.14
N PRO A 114 -3.67 -7.86 -4.22
CA PRO A 114 -3.18 -9.23 -4.17
C PRO A 114 -1.81 -9.28 -3.46
N VAL A 115 -1.40 -10.45 -2.96
CA VAL A 115 -0.14 -10.61 -2.22
C VAL A 115 1.07 -10.17 -3.06
N LYS A 116 1.10 -10.56 -4.34
CA LYS A 116 2.13 -10.13 -5.30
C LYS A 116 2.31 -8.61 -5.46
N SER A 117 1.33 -7.80 -5.03
CA SER A 117 1.42 -6.35 -5.09
C SER A 117 2.20 -5.73 -3.91
N TYR A 118 2.46 -6.49 -2.85
CA TYR A 118 3.23 -6.05 -1.69
C TYR A 118 4.32 -7.03 -1.24
N VAL A 119 4.37 -8.22 -1.85
CA VAL A 119 5.51 -9.14 -1.85
C VAL A 119 5.96 -9.33 -3.30
N ILE A 120 6.91 -8.50 -3.72
CA ILE A 120 7.27 -8.31 -5.13
C ILE A 120 8.49 -9.14 -5.52
N ASP A 121 8.56 -9.56 -6.77
CA ASP A 121 9.78 -10.16 -7.35
C ASP A 121 10.83 -9.07 -7.58
N ALA A 122 12.01 -9.25 -6.97
CA ALA A 122 13.10 -8.27 -7.03
C ALA A 122 14.28 -8.77 -7.87
N ALA A 123 14.57 -10.07 -7.81
CA ALA A 123 15.57 -10.76 -8.63
C ALA A 123 15.24 -12.26 -8.70
N PRO A 124 15.89 -13.05 -9.58
CA PRO A 124 15.71 -14.50 -9.59
C PRO A 124 15.96 -15.12 -8.20
N GLY A 125 14.95 -15.78 -7.64
CA GLY A 125 15.02 -16.39 -6.29
C GLY A 125 14.95 -15.40 -5.12
N VAL A 126 14.61 -14.13 -5.37
CA VAL A 126 14.52 -13.07 -4.35
C VAL A 126 13.18 -12.34 -4.46
N LYS A 127 12.46 -12.30 -3.34
CA LYS A 127 11.27 -11.46 -3.17
C LYS A 127 11.49 -10.42 -2.07
N CYS A 128 10.82 -9.28 -2.16
CA CYS A 128 10.91 -8.21 -1.18
C CYS A 128 9.54 -7.67 -0.79
N LEU A 129 9.44 -7.06 0.40
CA LEU A 129 8.27 -6.26 0.76
C LEU A 129 8.28 -4.95 -0.03
N GLY A 130 7.24 -4.72 -0.83
CA GLY A 130 7.13 -3.63 -1.81
C GLY A 130 6.78 -2.26 -1.22
N PHE A 131 7.33 -1.92 -0.06
CA PHE A 131 7.08 -0.65 0.63
C PHE A 131 8.36 0.15 0.81
N VAL A 132 8.22 1.48 0.75
CA VAL A 132 9.29 2.42 1.10
C VAL A 132 8.84 3.34 2.23
N SER A 133 9.76 3.71 3.11
CA SER A 133 9.49 4.66 4.19
C SER A 133 9.57 6.09 3.66
N LEU A 134 8.53 6.89 3.93
CA LEU A 134 8.49 8.32 3.64
C LEU A 134 8.63 9.14 4.93
N PRO A 135 9.25 10.33 4.85
CA PRO A 135 9.32 11.24 5.98
C PRO A 135 7.93 11.61 6.53
N TRP A 136 7.87 11.84 7.84
CA TRP A 136 6.76 12.51 8.50
C TRP A 136 7.23 13.91 8.94
N PRO A 137 6.48 15.00 8.68
CA PRO A 137 5.15 15.05 8.06
C PRO A 137 5.17 14.84 6.53
N GLY A 138 4.06 14.38 5.96
CA GLY A 138 3.91 14.09 4.53
C GLY A 138 2.71 13.17 4.24
N ALA A 139 2.37 13.01 2.97
CA ALA A 139 1.32 12.09 2.53
C ALA A 139 1.90 10.70 2.20
N SER A 140 1.16 9.64 2.51
CA SER A 140 1.44 8.31 1.99
C SER A 140 1.03 8.20 0.52
N VAL A 141 1.68 7.33 -0.23
CA VAL A 141 1.48 7.15 -1.67
C VAL A 141 1.15 5.69 -1.95
N ILE A 142 -0.07 5.41 -2.40
CA ILE A 142 -0.44 4.08 -2.93
C ILE A 142 0.06 4.03 -4.38
N GLY A 143 1.17 3.32 -4.58
CA GLY A 143 1.89 3.27 -5.85
C GLY A 143 1.33 2.28 -6.88
N ASN A 144 1.88 2.32 -8.09
CA ASN A 144 1.47 1.53 -9.24
C ASN A 144 1.39 0.02 -8.98
N ILE A 145 2.43 -0.61 -8.41
CA ILE A 145 2.44 -2.07 -8.19
C ILE A 145 1.30 -2.48 -7.24
N MET A 146 1.01 -1.63 -6.24
CA MET A 146 -0.11 -1.84 -5.33
C MET A 146 -1.44 -1.81 -6.07
N GLN A 147 -1.59 -0.90 -7.03
CA GLN A 147 -2.79 -0.69 -7.83
C GLN A 147 -3.04 -1.77 -8.90
N GLN A 148 -2.06 -2.62 -9.22
CA GLN A 148 -2.20 -3.65 -10.26
C GLN A 148 -3.35 -4.63 -9.97
N ASN A 149 -3.82 -5.31 -11.04
CA ASN A 149 -4.98 -6.20 -11.02
C ASN A 149 -6.29 -5.53 -10.60
N HIS A 150 -6.37 -4.21 -10.81
CA HIS A 150 -7.58 -3.43 -10.63
C HIS A 150 -7.79 -2.49 -11.81
N LEU A 151 -9.04 -2.33 -12.21
CA LEU A 151 -9.49 -1.21 -13.03
C LEU A 151 -9.74 -0.02 -12.09
N TRP A 152 -9.19 1.14 -12.45
CA TRP A 152 -9.37 2.40 -11.73
C TRP A 152 -10.13 3.41 -12.59
N GLU A 153 -11.14 4.06 -12.01
CA GLU A 153 -11.95 5.10 -12.62
C GLU A 153 -11.79 6.39 -11.81
N PHE A 154 -11.24 7.44 -12.43
CA PHE A 154 -11.13 8.76 -11.82
C PHE A 154 -12.31 9.63 -12.28
N ASP A 155 -13.40 9.61 -11.52
CA ASP A 155 -14.60 10.41 -11.78
C ASP A 155 -14.43 11.81 -11.18
N LEU A 156 -13.70 12.66 -11.93
CA LEU A 156 -13.37 14.02 -11.50
C LEU A 156 -14.60 14.92 -11.39
N ALA A 157 -15.64 14.66 -12.19
CA ALA A 157 -16.86 15.46 -12.20
C ALA A 157 -17.67 15.28 -10.91
N ASN A 158 -17.67 14.07 -10.34
CA ASN A 158 -18.40 13.76 -9.12
C ASN A 158 -17.50 13.59 -7.88
N GLY A 159 -16.19 13.79 -8.01
CA GLY A 159 -15.24 13.65 -6.90
C GLY A 159 -15.20 12.23 -6.34
N ARG A 160 -15.12 11.21 -7.21
CA ARG A 160 -15.07 9.80 -6.80
C ARG A 160 -13.94 9.04 -7.47
N LEU A 161 -13.40 8.07 -6.74
CA LEU A 161 -12.45 7.09 -7.25
C LEU A 161 -13.10 5.71 -7.26
N GLY A 162 -13.35 5.18 -8.45
CA GLY A 162 -13.86 3.84 -8.67
C GLY A 162 -12.73 2.81 -8.77
N PHE A 163 -12.91 1.64 -8.16
CA PHE A 163 -12.00 0.52 -8.33
C PHE A 163 -12.71 -0.83 -8.32
N ALA A 164 -12.22 -1.75 -9.15
CA ALA A 164 -12.72 -3.12 -9.24
C ALA A 164 -11.58 -4.07 -9.59
N THR A 165 -11.61 -5.31 -9.07
CA THR A 165 -10.66 -6.35 -9.50
C THR A 165 -10.79 -6.57 -11.00
N SER A 166 -9.66 -6.58 -11.70
CA SER A 166 -9.58 -6.84 -13.14
C SER A 166 -8.46 -7.82 -13.41
N SER A 167 -8.68 -8.77 -14.32
CA SER A 167 -7.68 -9.74 -14.71
C SER A 167 -6.58 -9.16 -15.60
N CYS A 168 -6.68 -7.89 -16.03
CA CYS A 168 -5.78 -7.20 -16.97
C CYS A 168 -5.21 -8.12 -18.06
N ILE A 169 -5.87 -8.14 -19.23
CA ILE A 169 -5.39 -8.85 -20.44
C ILE A 169 -4.05 -8.25 -20.87
#